data_AF-A0A2F0PUM5-F1
#
_entry.id   AF-A0A2F0PUM5-F1
#
_cell.length_a   1.000
_cell.length_b   1.000
_cell.length_c   1.000
_cell.angle_alpha   90.00
_cell.angle_beta   90.00
_cell.angle_gamma   90.00
#
_symmetry.space_group_name_H-M   'P 1'
#
loop_
_entity.id
_entity.type
_entity.pdbx_description
1 polymer ?
#
loop_
_entity_poly.entity_id
_entity_poly.type
_entity_poly.pdbx_seq_one_letter_code
_entity_poly.pdbx_strand_id
1 'polypeptide(L)'
;MSKLITAVEPQRDQYGYWTHPDYFTPANGAEYGAPGEFEAWKEANRVTGALQWMENHATTEQIDAYESGDGDISQWEPTPPAGDGWFIGSIHDTQDGPVCYWLRPIEEDPEALKNLVEKHHTEALKREFIDAHQACEKAAYAYFCACELGEERSNAGEIYQRIRLATRRGGY
;
A
#
# COMPACT_ATOMS: atom_id res chain seq x y z
N MET A 1 -16.06 -7.12 -9.66
CA MET A 1 -15.11 -6.24 -10.39
C MET A 1 -14.97 -4.98 -9.56
N SER A 2 -13.80 -4.72 -8.98
CA SER A 2 -13.56 -3.45 -8.30
C SER A 2 -13.46 -2.35 -9.36
N LYS A 3 -14.26 -1.30 -9.20
CA LYS A 3 -14.18 -0.08 -10.02
C LYS A 3 -12.92 0.68 -9.58
N LEU A 4 -12.07 1.09 -10.51
CA LEU A 4 -10.95 1.98 -10.22
C LEU A 4 -11.51 3.36 -9.84
N ILE A 5 -10.94 3.98 -8.81
CA ILE A 5 -11.20 5.38 -8.51
C ILE A 5 -10.78 6.26 -9.69
N THR A 6 -11.61 7.25 -10.03
CA THR A 6 -11.38 8.19 -11.13
C THR A 6 -11.67 9.59 -10.65
N ALA A 7 -11.03 10.60 -11.24
CA ALA A 7 -11.28 11.99 -10.90
C ALA A 7 -12.78 12.36 -10.96
N VAL A 8 -13.23 13.11 -9.95
CA VAL A 8 -14.54 13.76 -9.89
C VAL A 8 -14.38 15.17 -9.33
N GLU A 9 -15.31 16.05 -9.68
CA GLU A 9 -15.33 17.42 -9.17
C GLU A 9 -15.60 17.44 -7.66
N PRO A 10 -14.70 18.01 -6.83
CA PRO A 10 -14.91 18.11 -5.39
C PRO A 10 -16.18 18.91 -5.04
N GLN A 11 -17.07 18.33 -4.23
CA GLN A 11 -18.27 19.00 -3.73
C GLN A 11 -18.06 19.29 -2.24
N ARG A 12 -17.29 20.35 -1.94
CA ARG A 12 -16.92 20.71 -0.57
C ARG A 12 -18.15 21.07 0.26
N ASP A 13 -18.12 20.68 1.54
CA ASP A 13 -19.13 21.09 2.50
C ASP A 13 -18.95 22.56 2.92
N GLN A 14 -19.80 23.03 3.83
CA GLN A 14 -19.79 24.41 4.30
C GLN A 14 -18.50 24.84 5.02
N TYR A 15 -17.69 23.88 5.48
CA TYR A 15 -16.42 24.12 6.15
C TYR A 15 -15.21 23.89 5.22
N GLY A 16 -15.47 23.54 3.96
CA GLY A 16 -14.42 23.27 2.99
C GLY A 16 -13.86 21.84 3.03
N TYR A 17 -14.50 20.89 3.71
CA TYR A 17 -14.07 19.49 3.68
C TYR A 17 -14.75 18.73 2.55
N TRP A 18 -14.10 17.68 2.08
CA TRP A 18 -14.66 16.79 1.07
C TRP A 18 -13.92 15.46 1.05
N THR A 19 -14.63 14.37 0.79
CA THR A 19 -14.00 13.07 0.56
C THR A 19 -14.59 12.46 -0.69
N HIS A 20 -13.72 11.91 -1.54
CA HIS A 20 -14.13 11.23 -2.76
C HIS A 20 -15.08 10.05 -2.40
N PRO A 21 -16.19 9.83 -3.14
CA PRO A 21 -17.18 8.80 -2.79
C PRO A 21 -16.62 7.37 -2.80
N ASP A 22 -15.66 7.10 -3.70
CA ASP A 22 -14.93 5.82 -3.79
C ASP A 22 -13.62 5.81 -2.97
N TYR A 23 -13.40 6.78 -2.06
CA TYR A 23 -12.18 6.84 -1.25
C TYR A 23 -12.06 5.65 -0.28
N PHE A 24 -10.87 5.46 0.27
CA PHE A 24 -10.58 4.41 1.22
C PHE A 24 -11.52 4.44 2.43
N THR A 25 -12.07 3.28 2.77
CA THR A 25 -12.83 3.06 4.01
C THR A 25 -12.18 1.89 4.75
N PRO A 26 -11.80 2.06 6.03
CA PRO A 26 -11.24 0.97 6.82
C PRO A 26 -12.19 -0.24 6.91
N ALA A 27 -11.61 -1.44 6.88
CA ALA A 27 -12.35 -2.68 7.01
C ALA A 27 -13.04 -2.80 8.39
N ASN A 28 -14.14 -3.55 8.42
CA ASN A 28 -14.90 -3.86 9.64
C ASN A 28 -15.44 -2.63 10.40
N GLY A 29 -15.56 -1.48 9.74
CA GLY A 29 -16.04 -0.25 10.37
C GLY A 29 -15.07 0.32 11.41
N ALA A 30 -13.78 -0.01 11.30
CA ALA A 30 -12.76 0.60 12.13
C ALA A 30 -12.64 2.11 11.85
N GLU A 31 -12.23 2.87 12.87
CA GLU A 31 -11.98 4.31 12.72
C GLU A 31 -10.72 4.59 11.90
N TYR A 32 -9.73 3.70 11.99
CA TYR A 32 -8.45 3.79 11.28
C TYR A 32 -8.17 2.52 10.48
N GLY A 33 -7.53 2.68 9.33
CA GLY A 33 -7.06 1.55 8.53
C GLY A 33 -5.96 0.77 9.25
N ALA A 34 -5.99 -0.56 9.12
CA ALA A 34 -4.91 -1.40 9.63
C ALA A 34 -3.59 -1.11 8.86
N PRO A 35 -2.41 -1.40 9.43
CA PRO A 35 -1.14 -1.22 8.74
C PRO A 35 -1.13 -1.91 7.36
N GLY A 36 -0.87 -1.13 6.31
CA GLY A 36 -0.83 -1.60 4.92
C GLY A 36 -2.17 -1.67 4.20
N GLU A 37 -3.30 -1.44 4.88
CA GLU A 37 -4.63 -1.52 4.27
C GLU A 37 -4.85 -0.40 3.24
N PHE A 38 -4.45 0.83 3.58
CA PHE A 38 -4.51 1.97 2.67
C PHE A 38 -3.58 1.80 1.45
N GLU A 39 -2.39 1.21 1.66
CA GLU A 39 -1.46 0.90 0.57
C GLU A 39 -2.01 -0.17 -0.37
N ALA A 40 -2.65 -1.21 0.17
CA ALA A 40 -3.34 -2.22 -0.62
C ALA A 40 -4.52 -1.63 -1.41
N TRP A 41 -5.26 -0.69 -0.81
CA TRP A 41 -6.33 0.03 -1.50
C TRP A 41 -5.80 0.89 -2.65
N LYS A 42 -4.70 1.62 -2.47
CA LYS A 42 -4.04 2.40 -3.54
C LYS A 42 -3.58 1.50 -4.69
N GLU A 43 -2.96 0.36 -4.36
CA GLU A 43 -2.51 -0.62 -5.35
C GLU A 43 -3.69 -1.22 -6.15
N ALA A 44 -4.76 -1.61 -5.46
CA ALA A 44 -5.98 -2.11 -6.10
C ALA A 44 -6.67 -1.08 -7.00
N ASN A 45 -6.53 0.21 -6.65
CA ASN A 45 -7.05 1.34 -7.42
C ASN A 45 -6.05 1.90 -8.44
N ARG A 46 -4.82 1.37 -8.49
CA ARG A 46 -3.76 1.81 -9.40
C ARG A 46 -3.47 3.31 -9.28
N VAL A 47 -3.42 3.82 -8.05
CA VAL A 47 -3.11 5.24 -7.78
C VAL A 47 -1.89 5.38 -6.88
N THR A 48 -1.15 6.46 -7.09
CA THR A 48 -0.20 7.01 -6.11
C THR A 48 -0.81 8.23 -5.43
N GLY A 49 -0.19 8.73 -4.36
CA GLY A 49 -0.73 9.87 -3.61
C GLY A 49 0.32 10.80 -3.02
N ALA A 50 -0.09 12.03 -2.78
CA ALA A 50 0.73 13.08 -2.18
C ALA A 50 -0.10 13.85 -1.14
N LEU A 51 0.49 14.11 0.01
CA LEU A 51 -0.12 14.88 1.08
C LEU A 51 0.30 16.35 0.96
N GLN A 52 -0.65 17.27 1.00
CA GLN A 52 -0.41 18.70 1.08
C GLN A 52 -1.05 19.24 2.36
N TRP A 53 -0.21 19.76 3.25
CA TRP A 53 -0.67 20.37 4.50
C TRP A 53 -1.11 21.81 4.27
N MET A 54 -2.21 22.20 4.89
CA MET A 54 -2.68 23.58 4.84
C MET A 54 -1.63 24.54 5.38
N GLU A 55 -0.97 24.20 6.50
CA GLU A 55 0.08 25.04 7.14
C GLU A 55 1.21 25.46 6.18
N ASN A 56 1.50 24.61 5.18
CA ASN A 56 2.60 24.79 4.24
C ASN A 56 2.18 25.45 2.92
N HIS A 57 0.87 25.69 2.73
CA HIS A 57 0.31 26.15 1.47
C HIS A 57 -0.60 27.38 1.62
N ALA A 58 -1.35 27.47 2.71
CA ALA A 58 -2.31 28.53 2.96
C ALA A 58 -1.63 29.87 3.27
N THR A 59 -2.34 30.97 3.04
CA THR A 59 -1.90 32.29 3.49
C THR A 59 -2.09 32.42 5.00
N THR A 60 -1.42 33.41 5.60
CA THR A 60 -1.58 33.70 7.04
C THR A 60 -3.03 33.97 7.40
N GLU A 61 -3.78 34.70 6.56
CA GLU A 61 -5.20 35.00 6.81
C GLU A 61 -6.08 33.75 6.79
N GLN A 62 -5.76 32.77 5.94
CA GLN A 62 -6.47 31.49 5.89
C GLN A 62 -6.16 30.63 7.12
N ILE A 63 -4.90 30.64 7.60
CA ILE A 63 -4.51 29.95 8.83
C ILE A 63 -5.19 30.60 10.04
N ASP A 64 -5.17 31.93 10.14
CA ASP A 64 -5.85 32.68 11.20
C ASP A 64 -7.35 32.40 11.22
N ALA A 65 -7.99 32.30 10.05
CA ALA A 65 -9.40 31.95 9.93
C ALA A 65 -9.70 30.54 10.47
N TYR A 66 -8.86 29.56 10.13
CA TYR A 66 -8.95 28.21 10.67
C TYR A 66 -8.76 28.18 12.20
N GLU A 67 -7.73 28.86 12.72
CA GLU A 67 -7.39 28.92 14.14
C GLU A 67 -8.37 29.74 14.99
N SER A 68 -9.16 30.63 14.36
CA SER A 68 -10.15 31.48 15.05
C SER A 68 -11.28 30.69 15.75
N GLY A 69 -11.33 29.38 15.54
CA GLY A 69 -12.07 28.42 16.36
C GLY A 69 -13.21 27.71 15.64
N ASP A 70 -13.54 28.14 14.42
CA ASP A 70 -14.62 27.54 13.64
C ASP A 70 -14.15 26.38 12.74
N GLY A 71 -12.84 26.13 12.66
CA GLY A 71 -12.25 25.04 11.87
C GLY A 71 -12.56 25.14 10.36
N ASP A 72 -12.94 26.33 9.90
CA ASP A 72 -13.37 26.60 8.54
C ASP A 72 -12.16 26.77 7.62
N ILE A 73 -12.08 25.89 6.62
CA ILE A 73 -11.05 25.91 5.58
C ILE A 73 -11.65 26.21 4.20
N SER A 74 -12.89 26.70 4.13
CA SER A 74 -13.62 26.99 2.88
C SER A 74 -12.86 27.95 1.96
N GLN A 75 -12.07 28.86 2.54
CA GLN A 75 -11.26 29.83 1.81
C GLN A 75 -9.92 29.26 1.30
N TRP A 76 -9.47 28.12 1.83
CA TRP A 76 -8.25 27.46 1.37
C TRP A 76 -8.54 26.69 0.08
N GLU A 77 -7.81 26.99 -1.00
CA GLU A 77 -7.85 26.23 -2.25
C GLU A 77 -6.53 25.49 -2.46
N PRO A 78 -6.49 24.16 -2.21
CA PRO A 78 -5.33 23.32 -2.50
C PRO A 78 -4.97 23.37 -3.98
N THR A 79 -3.68 23.47 -4.29
CA THR A 79 -3.18 23.38 -5.68
C THR A 79 -2.53 22.01 -5.92
N PRO A 80 -2.70 21.41 -7.12
CA PRO A 80 -2.13 20.10 -7.40
C PRO A 80 -0.60 20.14 -7.31
N PRO A 81 0.05 19.05 -6.85
CA PRO A 81 1.49 18.92 -6.91
C PRO A 81 2.03 19.00 -8.36
N ALA A 82 3.35 19.08 -8.50
CA ALA A 82 3.98 19.04 -9.82
C ALA A 82 3.65 17.73 -10.58
N GLY A 83 3.40 17.85 -11.89
CA GLY A 83 2.99 16.75 -12.76
C GLY A 83 1.50 16.78 -13.11
N ASP A 84 1.10 16.04 -14.14
CA ASP A 84 -0.27 16.03 -14.66
C ASP A 84 -1.09 14.86 -14.08
N GLY A 85 -2.42 14.97 -14.09
CA GLY A 85 -3.32 13.86 -13.71
C GLY A 85 -3.64 13.76 -12.21
N TRP A 86 -3.26 14.76 -11.42
CA TRP A 86 -3.67 14.86 -10.03
C TRP A 86 -5.16 15.19 -9.89
N PHE A 87 -5.82 14.52 -8.94
CA PHE A 87 -7.17 14.83 -8.50
C PHE A 87 -7.27 14.70 -6.99
N ILE A 88 -8.24 15.36 -6.38
CA ILE A 88 -8.41 15.34 -4.93
C ILE A 88 -9.03 13.99 -4.53
N GLY A 89 -8.38 13.29 -3.60
CA GLY A 89 -8.94 12.12 -2.93
C GLY A 89 -9.74 12.52 -1.69
N SER A 90 -9.20 13.44 -0.90
CA SER A 90 -9.89 13.98 0.28
C SER A 90 -9.27 15.30 0.74
N ILE A 91 -10.09 16.18 1.27
CA ILE A 91 -9.72 17.32 2.11
C ILE A 91 -10.36 17.04 3.48
N HIS A 92 -9.53 16.85 4.49
CA HIS A 92 -9.99 16.49 5.83
C HIS A 92 -9.10 17.13 6.89
N ASP A 93 -9.65 17.29 8.08
CA ASP A 93 -8.87 17.68 9.25
C ASP A 93 -8.20 16.46 9.88
N THR A 94 -7.02 16.68 10.45
CA THR A 94 -6.28 15.69 11.23
C THR A 94 -6.01 16.27 12.62
N GLN A 95 -5.47 15.47 13.54
CA GLN A 95 -5.06 16.00 14.85
C GLN A 95 -3.96 17.07 14.76
N ASP A 96 -3.22 17.08 13.65
CA ASP A 96 -2.14 18.03 13.36
C ASP A 96 -2.59 19.13 12.38
N GLY A 97 -3.90 19.20 12.09
CA GLY A 97 -4.51 20.21 11.24
C GLY A 97 -4.91 19.72 9.84
N PRO A 98 -5.41 20.65 8.99
CA PRO A 98 -6.07 20.29 7.74
C PRO A 98 -5.09 19.88 6.64
N VAL A 99 -5.50 18.87 5.88
CA VAL A 99 -4.72 18.32 4.76
C VAL A 99 -5.58 18.12 3.53
N CYS A 100 -4.93 18.21 2.36
CA CYS A 100 -5.45 17.75 1.09
C CYS A 100 -4.62 16.55 0.64
N TYR A 101 -5.27 15.40 0.50
CA TYR A 101 -4.69 14.19 -0.09
C TYR A 101 -4.99 14.14 -1.58
N TRP A 102 -3.93 14.27 -2.38
CA TRP A 102 -3.97 14.18 -3.82
C TRP A 102 -3.74 12.74 -4.27
N LEU A 103 -4.49 12.32 -5.29
CA LEU A 103 -4.33 11.02 -5.95
C LEU A 103 -3.98 11.23 -7.42
N ARG A 104 -3.24 10.28 -7.97
CA ARG A 104 -2.83 10.27 -9.37
C ARG A 104 -2.81 8.85 -9.90
N PRO A 105 -3.38 8.55 -11.08
CA PRO A 105 -3.22 7.25 -11.71
C PRO A 105 -1.75 6.93 -11.92
N ILE A 106 -1.32 5.72 -11.59
CA ILE A 106 0.08 5.32 -11.79
C ILE A 106 0.48 5.33 -13.27
N GLU A 107 -0.48 5.22 -14.19
CA GLU A 107 -0.24 5.35 -15.63
C GLU A 107 0.34 6.72 -16.01
N GLU A 108 0.03 7.77 -15.24
CA GLU A 108 0.55 9.12 -15.44
C GLU A 108 1.90 9.33 -14.71
N ASP A 109 2.34 8.36 -13.90
CA ASP A 109 3.57 8.42 -13.12
C ASP A 109 4.51 7.24 -13.48
N PRO A 110 5.46 7.45 -14.41
CA PRO A 110 6.34 6.39 -14.88
C PRO A 110 7.14 5.69 -13.78
N GLU A 111 7.51 6.43 -12.73
CA GLU A 111 8.28 5.87 -11.62
C GLU A 111 7.38 5.04 -10.71
N ALA A 112 6.16 5.51 -10.40
CA ALA A 112 5.19 4.72 -9.65
C ALA A 112 4.79 3.43 -10.38
N LEU A 113 4.57 3.49 -11.70
CA LEU A 113 4.26 2.33 -12.52
C LEU A 113 5.40 1.30 -12.51
N LYS A 114 6.64 1.79 -12.71
CA LYS A 114 7.84 0.93 -12.65
C LYS A 114 7.97 0.24 -11.29
N ASN A 115 7.86 1.00 -10.20
CA ASN A 115 7.92 0.47 -8.84
C ASN A 115 6.85 -0.59 -8.58
N LEU A 116 5.62 -0.40 -9.08
CA LEU A 116 4.57 -1.40 -8.95
C LEU A 116 4.90 -2.68 -9.71
N VAL A 117 5.39 -2.58 -10.95
CA VAL A 117 5.79 -3.74 -11.75
C VAL A 117 6.93 -4.50 -11.07
N GLU A 118 7.96 -3.80 -10.59
CA GLU A 118 9.09 -4.41 -9.88
C GLU A 118 8.66 -5.10 -8.57
N LYS A 119 7.74 -4.48 -7.83
CA LYS A 119 7.14 -5.08 -6.62
C LYS A 119 6.41 -6.37 -6.94
N HIS A 120 5.51 -6.35 -7.93
CA HIS A 120 4.77 -7.56 -8.34
C HIS A 120 5.69 -8.65 -8.88
N HIS A 121 6.73 -8.28 -9.63
CA HIS A 121 7.72 -9.23 -10.12
C HIS A 121 8.46 -9.90 -8.95
N THR A 122 8.89 -9.13 -7.97
CA THR A 122 9.58 -9.64 -6.77
C THR A 122 8.68 -10.57 -5.96
N GLU A 123 7.41 -10.20 -5.74
CA GLU A 123 6.46 -11.07 -5.03
C GLU A 123 6.12 -12.34 -5.82
N ALA A 124 6.08 -12.29 -7.14
CA ALA A 124 5.91 -13.48 -7.99
C ALA A 124 7.11 -14.42 -7.86
N LEU A 125 8.34 -13.91 -7.95
CA LEU A 125 9.55 -14.70 -7.77
C LEU A 125 9.62 -15.31 -6.36
N LYS A 126 9.25 -14.56 -5.33
CA LYS A 126 9.17 -15.04 -3.95
C LYS A 126 8.15 -16.17 -3.81
N ARG A 127 6.98 -16.04 -4.45
CA ARG A 127 5.97 -17.10 -4.48
C ARG A 127 6.52 -18.36 -5.12
N GLU A 128 7.08 -18.24 -6.32
CA GLU A 128 7.68 -19.36 -7.06
C GLU A 128 8.78 -20.04 -6.23
N PHE A 129 9.66 -19.26 -5.61
CA PHE A 129 10.69 -19.78 -4.72
C PHE A 129 10.12 -20.58 -3.55
N ILE A 130 9.10 -20.06 -2.86
CA ILE A 130 8.44 -20.74 -1.73
C ILE A 130 7.79 -22.05 -2.21
N ASP A 131 7.07 -22.02 -3.33
CA ASP A 131 6.37 -23.18 -3.86
C ASP A 131 7.36 -24.26 -4.31
N ALA A 132 8.45 -23.88 -4.98
CA ALA A 132 9.53 -24.78 -5.37
C ALA A 132 10.22 -25.39 -4.14
N HIS A 133 10.47 -24.59 -3.09
CA HIS A 133 11.04 -25.09 -1.85
C HIS A 133 10.14 -26.13 -1.17
N GLN A 134 8.84 -25.86 -1.05
CA GLN A 134 7.88 -26.78 -0.45
C GLN A 134 7.77 -28.08 -1.26
N ALA A 135 7.75 -28.00 -2.59
CA ALA A 135 7.73 -29.15 -3.47
C ALA A 135 9.00 -30.00 -3.31
N CYS A 136 10.17 -29.35 -3.26
CA CYS A 136 11.47 -30.00 -3.07
C CYS A 136 11.57 -30.70 -1.70
N GLU A 137 11.15 -30.03 -0.62
CA GLU A 137 11.12 -30.62 0.73
C GLU A 137 10.25 -31.88 0.78
N LYS A 138 9.03 -31.80 0.22
CA LYS A 138 8.10 -32.93 0.17
C LYS A 138 8.67 -34.11 -0.63
N ALA A 139 9.28 -33.84 -1.78
CA ALA A 139 9.90 -34.87 -2.61
C ALA A 139 11.10 -35.53 -1.90
N ALA A 140 11.96 -34.73 -1.26
CA ALA A 140 13.12 -35.23 -0.52
C ALA A 140 12.69 -36.11 0.67
N TYR A 141 11.65 -35.70 1.40
CA TYR A 141 11.09 -36.51 2.49
C TYR A 141 10.51 -37.84 1.98
N ALA A 142 9.75 -37.81 0.88
CA ALA A 142 9.19 -39.03 0.29
C ALA A 142 10.28 -40.00 -0.16
N TYR A 143 11.35 -39.49 -0.79
CA TYR A 143 12.52 -40.30 -1.16
C TYR A 143 13.18 -40.93 0.07
N PHE A 144 13.49 -40.13 1.10
CA PHE A 144 14.03 -40.63 2.36
C PHE A 144 13.17 -41.74 2.99
N CYS A 145 11.84 -41.58 2.99
CA CYS A 145 10.92 -42.59 3.51
C CYS A 145 10.95 -43.90 2.72
N ALA A 146 11.16 -43.83 1.40
CA ALA A 146 11.17 -44.99 0.51
C ALA A 146 12.48 -45.80 0.57
N CYS A 147 13.60 -45.19 0.98
CA CYS A 147 14.89 -45.87 1.07
C CYS A 147 14.91 -46.93 2.18
N GLU A 148 15.48 -48.11 1.90
CA GLU A 148 15.79 -49.13 2.91
C GLU A 148 16.88 -48.65 3.88
N LEU A 149 16.99 -49.28 5.06
CA LEU A 149 18.03 -48.93 6.03
C LEU A 149 19.41 -49.21 5.43
N GLY A 150 20.24 -48.16 5.34
CA GLY A 150 21.56 -48.23 4.74
C GLY A 150 22.11 -46.85 4.39
N GLU A 151 23.24 -46.84 3.68
CA GLU A 151 23.94 -45.62 3.28
C GLU A 151 23.05 -44.66 2.47
N GLU A 152 22.25 -45.19 1.54
CA GLU A 152 21.34 -44.39 0.73
C GLU A 152 20.29 -43.65 1.57
N ARG A 153 19.74 -44.28 2.60
CA ARG A 153 18.78 -43.63 3.51
C ARG A 153 19.45 -42.57 4.38
N SER A 154 20.68 -42.78 4.82
CA SER A 154 21.46 -41.75 5.52
C SER A 154 21.68 -40.54 4.62
N ASN A 155 22.10 -40.77 3.37
CA ASN A 155 22.32 -39.71 2.38
C ASN A 155 21.03 -38.96 2.04
N ALA A 156 19.92 -39.68 1.79
CA ALA A 156 18.60 -39.09 1.55
C ALA A 156 18.13 -38.24 2.74
N GLY A 157 18.40 -38.70 3.96
CA GLY A 157 18.09 -37.98 5.20
C GLY A 157 18.87 -36.67 5.30
N GLU A 158 20.17 -36.67 4.99
CA GLU A 158 20.97 -35.45 4.97
C GLU A 158 20.47 -34.44 3.93
N ILE A 159 20.12 -34.90 2.72
CA ILE A 159 19.56 -34.06 1.66
C ILE A 159 18.26 -33.39 2.13
N TYR A 160 17.35 -34.18 2.70
CA TYR A 160 16.10 -33.65 3.25
C TYR A 160 16.35 -32.61 4.35
N GLN A 161 17.27 -32.87 5.30
CA GLN A 161 17.59 -31.91 6.36
C GLN A 161 18.16 -30.60 5.79
N ARG A 162 19.06 -30.67 4.80
CA ARG A 162 19.63 -29.48 4.16
C ARG A 162 18.55 -28.64 3.47
N ILE A 163 17.65 -29.27 2.73
CA ILE A 163 16.54 -28.59 2.06
C ILE A 163 15.62 -27.95 3.10
N ARG A 164 15.14 -28.71 4.07
CA ARG A 164 14.22 -28.23 5.13
C ARG A 164 14.79 -27.06 5.93
N LEU A 165 16.10 -27.04 6.18
CA LEU A 165 16.74 -26.00 6.98
C LEU A 165 17.17 -24.78 6.16
N ALA A 166 17.18 -24.85 4.83
CA ALA A 166 17.62 -23.77 3.95
C ALA A 166 16.78 -22.48 4.07
N THR A 167 15.57 -22.54 4.64
CA THR A 167 14.70 -21.38 4.85
C THR A 167 14.79 -20.74 6.23
N ARG A 168 15.47 -21.37 7.21
CA ARG A 168 15.77 -20.69 8.47
C ARG A 168 16.95 -19.73 8.24
N ARG A 169 16.67 -18.44 8.13
CA ARG A 169 17.68 -17.43 8.48
C ARG A 169 18.15 -17.75 9.90
N GLY A 170 19.41 -18.17 10.04
CA GLY A 170 20.02 -18.39 11.35
C GLY A 170 19.97 -17.09 12.13
N GLY A 171 19.10 -17.04 13.14
CA GLY A 171 19.28 -16.12 14.25
C GLY A 171 20.36 -16.69 15.15
N TYR A 172 21.52 -16.03 15.14
CA TYR A 172 22.40 -15.97 16.30
C TYR A 172 22.17 -14.62 16.96
#